data_AF-A0A968KPA2-F1
#
_entry.id   AF-A0A968KPA2-F1
#
_cell.length_a   1.000
_cell.length_b   1.000
_cell.length_c   1.000
_cell.angle_alpha   90.00
_cell.angle_beta   90.00
_cell.angle_gamma   90.00
#
_symmetry.space_group_name_H-M   'P 1'
#
loop_
_entity.id
_entity.type
_entity.pdbx_description
1 polymer ?
#
loop_
_entity_poly.entity_id
_entity_poly.type
_entity_poly.pdbx_seq_one_letter_code
_entity_poly.pdbx_strand_id
1 'polypeptide(L)'
;TESGIGDESRVPIQYKKFHREVEIGHQVYLDDGNLSLQVVEISGPRVVMEVKVGGRLSDFKGVNMPDATLGTGPLTPKDKEDLKFGLQEGV
;
A
#
# COMPACT_ATOMS: atom_id res chain seq x y z
N THR A 1 3.22 4.50 8.40
CA THR A 1 2.54 5.42 7.47
C THR A 1 3.06 6.86 7.54
N GLU A 2 4.03 7.14 8.39
CA GLU A 2 4.76 8.42 8.42
C GLU A 2 5.61 8.57 7.14
N SER A 3 5.87 9.81 6.71
CA SER A 3 6.69 10.10 5.53
C SER A 3 8.19 10.06 5.90
N GLY A 4 9.05 9.66 4.97
CA GLY A 4 10.51 9.58 5.21
C GLY A 4 11.25 8.85 4.10
N ILE A 5 12.52 8.53 4.34
CA ILE A 5 13.32 7.61 3.51
C ILE A 5 13.28 6.25 4.20
N GLY A 6 13.05 5.19 3.42
CA GLY A 6 13.07 3.82 3.92
C GLY A 6 14.49 3.29 4.13
N ASP A 7 14.62 2.32 5.01
CA ASP A 7 15.85 1.58 5.30
C ASP A 7 15.51 0.10 5.51
N GLU A 8 16.51 -0.70 5.88
CA GLU A 8 16.38 -2.15 6.14
C GLU A 8 15.41 -2.51 7.26
N SER A 9 15.09 -1.58 8.16
CA SER A 9 14.20 -1.79 9.31
C SER A 9 12.78 -1.28 9.09
N ARG A 10 12.60 -0.30 8.20
CA ARG A 10 11.30 0.35 7.97
C ARG A 10 11.19 0.97 6.60
N VAL A 11 9.99 0.92 6.03
CA VAL A 11 9.65 1.65 4.82
C VAL A 11 8.39 2.49 5.01
N PRO A 12 8.37 3.74 4.51
CA PRO A 12 7.17 4.54 4.49
C PRO A 12 6.22 4.03 3.40
N ILE A 13 4.92 4.02 3.70
CA ILE A 13 3.87 3.73 2.72
C ILE A 13 3.10 5.02 2.40
N GLN A 14 2.86 5.26 1.11
CA GLN A 14 2.13 6.44 0.65
C GLN A 14 0.65 6.37 1.05
N TYR A 15 0.10 5.15 1.12
CA TYR A 15 -1.27 4.91 1.52
C TYR A 15 -1.48 5.16 3.02
N LYS A 16 -1.92 6.38 3.38
CA LYS A 16 -2.02 6.81 4.79
C LYS A 16 -3.04 6.00 5.60
N LYS A 17 -4.05 5.42 4.96
CA LYS A 17 -5.06 4.58 5.62
C LYS A 17 -4.60 3.15 5.90
N PHE A 18 -3.43 2.73 5.42
CA PHE A 18 -2.91 1.37 5.55
C PHE A 18 -3.08 0.77 6.96
N HIS A 19 -2.59 1.47 7.99
CA HIS A 19 -2.67 1.04 9.39
C HIS A 19 -4.09 0.86 9.96
N ARG A 20 -5.12 1.35 9.28
CA ARG A 20 -6.53 1.24 9.69
C ARG A 20 -7.29 0.16 8.91
N GLU A 21 -6.70 -0.34 7.83
CA GLU A 21 -7.37 -1.24 6.88
C GLU A 21 -6.73 -2.64 6.85
N VAL A 22 -5.64 -2.84 7.59
CA VAL A 22 -5.03 -4.15 7.83
C VAL A 22 -5.29 -4.61 9.25
N GLU A 23 -5.37 -5.92 9.45
CA GLU A 23 -5.51 -6.55 10.76
C GLU A 23 -4.33 -7.50 11.04
N ILE A 24 -4.11 -7.85 12.30
CA ILE A 24 -3.10 -8.84 12.68
C ILE A 24 -3.41 -10.16 11.98
N GLY A 25 -2.40 -10.74 11.34
CA GLY A 25 -2.52 -11.97 10.55
C GLY A 25 -2.69 -11.75 9.04
N HIS A 26 -3.10 -10.55 8.60
CA HIS A 26 -3.25 -10.24 7.17
C HIS A 26 -1.93 -10.38 6.41
N GLN A 27 -2.03 -10.86 5.17
CA GLN A 27 -0.91 -10.93 4.23
C GLN A 27 -0.75 -9.62 3.48
N VAL A 28 0.49 -9.17 3.38
CA VAL A 28 0.89 -7.98 2.63
C VAL A 28 1.97 -8.41 1.64
N TYR A 29 1.74 -8.10 0.37
CA TYR A 29 2.63 -8.43 -0.73
C TYR A 29 3.28 -7.16 -1.25
N LEU A 30 4.58 -7.23 -1.53
CA LEU A 30 5.34 -6.16 -2.16
C LEU A 30 5.97 -6.66 -3.46
N ASP A 31 6.32 -5.72 -4.33
CA ASP A 31 7.00 -6.01 -5.61
C ASP A 31 6.27 -7.10 -6.42
N ASP A 32 5.00 -6.84 -6.75
CA ASP A 32 4.14 -7.74 -7.53
C ASP A 32 4.00 -9.16 -6.96
N GLY A 33 4.21 -9.32 -5.65
CA GLY A 33 4.11 -10.60 -4.95
C GLY A 33 5.42 -11.34 -4.74
N ASN A 34 6.55 -10.81 -5.22
CA ASN A 34 7.88 -11.39 -4.99
C ASN A 34 8.26 -11.41 -3.50
N LEU A 35 7.75 -10.45 -2.73
CA LEU A 35 7.95 -10.32 -1.29
C LEU A 35 6.61 -10.53 -0.58
N SER A 36 6.63 -11.27 0.53
CA SER A 36 5.44 -11.46 1.37
C SER A 36 5.75 -11.23 2.84
N LEU A 37 4.82 -10.56 3.50
CA LEU A 37 4.89 -10.11 4.88
C LEU A 37 3.58 -10.45 5.57
N GLN A 38 3.62 -10.74 6.86
CA GLN A 38 2.42 -10.92 7.68
C GLN A 38 2.37 -9.86 8.78
N VAL A 39 1.22 -9.22 8.97
CA VAL A 39 1.03 -8.26 10.06
C VAL A 39 1.06 -8.97 11.41
N VAL A 40 1.93 -8.52 12.31
CA VAL A 40 2.06 -9.09 13.68
C VAL A 40 1.69 -8.10 14.77
N GLU A 41 1.81 -6.80 14.52
CA GLU A 41 1.44 -5.75 15.48
C GLU A 41 1.00 -4.48 14.76
N ILE A 42 0.04 -3.76 15.34
CA ILE A 42 -0.40 -2.44 14.88
C ILE A 42 -0.32 -1.48 16.07
N SER A 43 0.52 -0.45 15.95
CA SER A 43 0.74 0.57 16.97
C SER A 43 0.59 1.97 16.35
N GLY A 44 -0.63 2.51 16.43
CA GLY A 44 -0.99 3.78 15.81
C GLY A 44 -0.69 3.79 14.30
N PRO A 45 0.15 4.70 13.79
CA PRO A 45 0.50 4.75 12.37
C PRO A 45 1.56 3.72 11.93
N ARG A 46 2.06 2.89 12.86
CA ARG A 46 3.09 1.88 12.61
C ARG A 46 2.47 0.50 12.57
N VAL A 47 2.89 -0.30 11.59
CA VAL A 47 2.49 -1.69 11.44
C VAL A 47 3.76 -2.50 11.40
N VAL A 48 3.93 -3.39 12.36
CA VAL A 48 5.05 -4.33 12.44
C VAL A 48 4.63 -5.57 11.68
N MET A 49 5.53 -6.06 10.83
CA MET A 49 5.28 -7.23 10.01
C MET A 49 6.45 -8.19 10.11
N GLU A 50 6.13 -9.48 10.01
CA GLU A 50 7.13 -10.53 9.88
C GLU A 50 7.34 -10.86 8.40
N VAL A 51 8.60 -10.93 7.97
CA VAL A 51 8.96 -11.32 6.60
C VAL A 51 8.74 -12.82 6.42
N LYS A 52 7.84 -13.20 5.52
CA LYS A 52 7.60 -14.61 5.14
C LYS A 52 8.44 -15.01 3.94
N VAL A 53 8.49 -14.14 2.93
CA VAL A 53 9.38 -14.25 1.77
C VAL A 53 10.11 -12.93 1.59
N GLY A 54 11.43 -12.96 1.81
CA GLY A 54 12.31 -11.80 1.70
C GLY A 54 12.98 -11.67 0.33
N GLY A 55 13.75 -10.60 0.16
CA GLY A 55 14.39 -10.28 -1.12
C GLY A 55 14.76 -8.79 -1.19
N ARG A 56 15.08 -8.33 -2.40
CA ARG A 56 15.42 -6.92 -2.63
C ARG A 56 14.15 -6.10 -2.84
N LEU A 57 13.91 -5.14 -1.96
CA LEU A 57 12.91 -4.10 -2.15
C LEU A 57 13.58 -2.86 -2.74
N SER A 58 13.06 -2.35 -3.86
CA SER A 58 13.49 -1.07 -4.43
C SER A 58 12.42 0.00 -4.26
N ASP A 59 12.68 1.21 -4.75
CA ASP A 59 11.78 2.35 -4.59
C ASP A 59 10.47 2.18 -5.36
N PHE A 60 9.41 2.83 -4.86
CA PHE A 60 8.09 2.94 -5.48
C PHE A 60 7.42 1.61 -5.87
N LYS A 61 7.75 0.53 -5.15
CA LYS A 61 7.09 -0.77 -5.35
C LYS A 61 5.65 -0.76 -4.86
N GLY A 62 4.82 -1.47 -5.61
CA GLY A 62 3.42 -1.67 -5.29
C GLY A 62 3.25 -2.47 -4.00
N VAL A 63 2.11 -2.25 -3.35
CA VAL A 63 1.66 -2.97 -2.17
C VAL A 63 0.32 -3.60 -2.52
N ASN A 64 0.16 -4.89 -2.24
CA ASN A 64 -1.09 -5.60 -2.41
C ASN A 64 -1.52 -6.24 -1.08
N MET A 65 -2.81 -6.15 -0.76
CA MET A 65 -3.41 -6.58 0.50
C MET A 65 -4.72 -7.31 0.20
N PRO A 66 -4.70 -8.59 -0.19
CA PRO A 66 -5.90 -9.32 -0.61
C PRO A 66 -6.93 -9.48 0.52
N ASP A 67 -6.47 -9.47 1.77
CA ASP A 67 -7.33 -9.62 2.96
C ASP A 67 -7.93 -8.28 3.41
N ALA A 68 -7.40 -7.14 2.93
CA ALA A 68 -7.83 -5.82 3.37
C ALA A 68 -9.03 -5.30 2.57
N THR A 69 -10.00 -4.72 3.27
CA THR A 69 -11.06 -3.94 2.62
C THR A 69 -10.60 -2.50 2.46
N LEU A 70 -10.27 -2.11 1.22
CA LEU A 70 -9.77 -0.77 0.93
C LEU A 70 -10.91 0.26 0.88
N GLY A 71 -10.83 1.28 1.73
CA GLY A 71 -11.81 2.36 1.81
C GLY A 71 -11.60 3.48 0.78
N THR A 72 -10.82 3.24 -0.28
CA THR A 72 -10.67 4.17 -1.40
C THR A 72 -11.75 3.94 -2.43
N GLY A 73 -12.39 5.02 -2.88
CA GLY A 73 -13.27 4.95 -4.04
C GLY A 73 -12.51 4.49 -5.29
N PRO A 74 -13.21 3.96 -6.30
CA PRO A 74 -12.58 3.39 -7.50
C PRO A 74 -11.87 4.43 -8.37
N LEU A 75 -12.15 5.72 -8.16
CA LEU A 75 -11.59 6.82 -8.92
C LEU A 75 -10.83 7.76 -7.99
N THR A 76 -9.58 8.02 -8.33
CA THR A 76 -8.77 9.08 -7.74
C THR A 76 -9.25 10.45 -8.22
N PRO A 77 -8.86 11.56 -7.55
CA PRO A 77 -9.13 12.91 -8.05
C PRO A 77 -8.60 13.12 -9.47
N LYS A 78 -7.42 12.58 -9.78
CA LYS A 78 -6.84 12.62 -11.11
C LYS A 78 -7.71 11.88 -12.14
N ASP A 79 -8.20 10.69 -11.80
CA ASP A 79 -9.07 9.94 -12.73
C ASP A 79 -10.35 10.71 -13.06
N LYS A 80 -10.88 11.49 -12.11
CA LYS A 80 -12.05 12.35 -12.37
C LYS A 80 -11.71 13.52 -13.30
N GLU A 81 -10.51 14.07 -13.19
CA GLU A 81 -10.03 15.11 -14.10
C GLU A 81 -9.77 14.55 -15.50
N ASP A 82 -9.11 13.40 -15.58
CA ASP A 82 -8.82 12.70 -16.84
C ASP A 82 -10.13 12.27 -17.53
N LEU A 83 -11.14 11.83 -16.78
CA LEU A 83 -12.47 11.52 -17.31
C LEU A 83 -13.15 12.76 -17.88
N LYS A 84 -13.06 13.90 -17.17
CA LYS A 84 -13.61 15.17 -17.66
C LYS A 84 -12.91 15.62 -18.94
N PHE A 85 -11.60 15.44 -19.03
CA PHE A 85 -10.82 15.73 -20.23
C PHE A 85 -11.22 14.81 -21.39
N GLY A 86 -11.35 13.50 -21.16
CA GLY A 86 -11.82 12.54 -22.19
C GLY A 86 -13.19 12.91 -22.77
N LEU A 87 -14.13 13.31 -21.89
CA LEU A 87 -15.45 13.81 -22.31
C LEU A 87 -15.37 15.08 -23.17
N GLN A 88 -14.36 15.94 -22.97
CA GLN A 88 -14.16 17.14 -23.79
C GLN A 88 -13.59 16.80 -25.17
N GLU A 89 -12.70 15.79 -25.25
CA GLU A 89 -12.09 15.32 -26.50
C GLU A 89 -12.97 14.33 -27.28
N GLY A 90 -14.08 13.86 -26.69
CA GLY A 90 -15.04 12.96 -27.33
C GLY A 90 -14.63 11.49 -27.34
N VAL A 91 -13.86 11.05 -26.34
CA VAL A 91 -13.44 9.64 -26.11
C VAL A 91 -14.22 9.04 -24.94
#